data_AF-A0A2N2Q1E6-F1
#
_entry.id   AF-A0A2N2Q1E6-F1
#
_cell.length_a   1.000
_cell.length_b   1.000
_cell.length_c   1.000
_cell.angle_alpha   90.00
_cell.angle_beta   90.00
_cell.angle_gamma   90.00
#
_symmetry.space_group_name_H-M   'P 1'
#
loop_
_entity.id
_entity.type
_entity.pdbx_description
1 polymer ?
#
loop_
_entity_poly.entity_id
_entity_poly.type
_entity_poly.pdbx_seq_one_letter_code
_entity_poly.pdbx_strand_id
1 'polypeptide(L)' 'MEYTGKIKRRNCHRVLIGHVPVGGDSPVVVQSMTNTDTADVDSTVRQV' A
#
# COMPACT_ATOMS: atom_id res chain seq x y z
N MET A 1 3.74 -15.43 -17.73
CA MET A 1 4.88 -15.82 -16.89
C MET A 1 4.37 -15.93 -15.48
N GLU A 2 4.20 -17.16 -15.00
CA GLU A 2 3.70 -17.43 -13.65
C GLU A 2 4.91 -17.43 -12.69
N TYR A 3 5.00 -16.43 -11.83
CA TYR A 3 6.07 -16.33 -10.83
C TYR A 3 5.65 -17.13 -9.59
N THR A 4 5.86 -18.45 -9.60
CA THR A 4 5.44 -19.37 -8.52
C THR A 4 6.45 -19.49 -7.39
N GLY A 5 7.22 -18.43 -7.11
CA GLY A 5 8.06 -18.38 -5.92
C GLY A 5 7.21 -18.03 -4.71
N LYS A 6 6.91 -19.00 -3.83
CA LYS A 6 6.41 -18.70 -2.47
C LYS A 6 7.51 -17.95 -1.72
N ILE A 7 7.57 -16.63 -1.88
CA ILE A 7 8.50 -15.76 -1.17
C ILE A 7 8.09 -15.75 0.30
N LYS A 8 8.99 -16.19 1.19
CA LYS A 8 8.78 -16.09 2.63
C LYS A 8 8.95 -14.63 3.06
N ARG A 9 7.87 -13.99 3.53
CA ARG A 9 7.94 -12.63 4.06
C ARG A 9 8.79 -12.58 5.34
N ARG A 10 9.56 -11.51 5.52
CA ARG A 10 10.30 -11.24 6.75
C ARG A 10 9.33 -11.08 7.92
N ASN A 11 9.65 -11.69 9.07
CA ASN A 11 8.89 -11.47 10.29
C ASN A 11 9.03 -10.00 10.75
N CYS A 12 7.90 -9.32 10.96
CA CYS A 12 7.86 -7.94 11.43
C CYS A 12 6.59 -7.70 12.26
N HIS A 13 6.61 -6.66 13.10
CA HIS A 13 5.40 -6.24 13.81
C HIS A 13 4.31 -5.80 12.83
N ARG A 14 3.06 -6.17 13.14
CA ARG A 14 1.90 -5.61 12.46
C ARG A 14 1.62 -4.21 13.02
N VAL A 15 1.38 -3.27 12.12
CA VAL A 15 0.92 -1.91 12.44
C VAL A 15 -0.39 -1.61 11.70
N LEU A 16 -1.14 -0.62 12.18
CA LEU A 16 -2.35 -0.14 11.52
C LEU A 16 -2.07 1.23 10.88
N ILE A 17 -2.40 1.38 9.59
CA ILE A 17 -2.48 2.67 8.90
C ILE A 17 -3.97 2.98 8.72
N GLY A 18 -4.51 3.82 9.60
CA GLY A 18 -5.97 3.93 9.77
C GLY A 18 -6.54 2.57 10.18
N HIS A 19 -7.38 1.99 9.34
CA HIS A 19 -7.96 0.65 9.54
C HIS A 19 -7.22 -0.47 8.78
N VAL A 20 -6.18 -0.14 8.00
CA VAL A 20 -5.47 -1.09 7.14
C VAL A 20 -4.28 -1.72 7.88
N PRO A 21 -4.23 -3.07 8.02
CA PRO A 21 -3.11 -3.74 8.66
C PRO A 21 -1.92 -3.96 7.71
N VAL A 22 -0.73 -3.56 8.16
CA VAL A 22 0.52 -3.69 7.40
C VAL A 22 1.56 -4.46 8.22
N GLY A 23 2.20 -5.45 7.60
CA GLY A 23 3.22 -6.29 8.24
C GLY A 23 2.65 -7.48 9.02
N GLY A 24 3.54 -8.21 9.69
CA GLY A 24 3.23 -9.51 10.31
C GLY A 24 2.68 -10.50 9.29
N ASP A 25 1.62 -11.21 9.69
CA ASP A 25 0.92 -12.19 8.86
C ASP A 25 -0.12 -11.56 7.91
N SER A 26 -0.21 -10.23 7.85
CA SER A 26 -1.14 -9.53 6.95
C SER A 26 -0.69 -9.70 5.49
N PRO A 27 -1.60 -9.66 4.50
CA PRO A 27 -1.23 -9.64 3.08
C PRO A 27 -0.29 -8.49 2.70
N VAL A 28 0.36 -8.58 1.54
CA VAL A 28 1.12 -7.44 1.00
C VAL A 28 0.11 -6.42 0.48
N VAL A 29 0.16 -5.20 1.02
CA VAL A 29 -0.75 -4.12 0.63
C VAL A 29 -0.16 -3.38 -0.56
N VAL A 30 -1.01 -3.04 -1.54
CA VAL A 30 -0.64 -2.19 -2.69
C VAL A 30 -0.87 -0.73 -2.30
N GLN A 31 0.08 0.13 -2.65
CA GLN A 31 -0.01 1.57 -2.45
C GLN A 31 0.37 2.29 -3.75
N SER A 32 -0.16 3.49 -3.93
CA SER A 32 0.16 4.41 -5.03
C SER A 32 0.43 5.82 -4.47
N MET A 33 0.74 6.76 -5.35
CA MET A 33 0.95 8.16 -5.02
C MET A 33 0.33 9.02 -6.12
N THR A 34 -0.29 10.14 -5.74
CA THR A 34 -0.78 11.13 -6.70
C THR A 34 0.38 11.86 -7.37
N ASN A 35 0.12 12.41 -8.55
CA ASN A 35 1.09 13.23 -9.28
C ASN A 35 0.52 14.59 -9.72
N THR A 36 -0.66 14.94 -9.22
CA THR A 36 -1.23 16.29 -9.28
C THR A 36 -0.50 17.21 -8.30
N ASP A 37 -0.61 18.53 -8.51
CA ASP A 37 -0.19 19.49 -7.49
C ASP A 37 -1.08 19.33 -6.25
N THR A 38 -0.49 19.00 -5.10
CA THR A 38 -1.22 18.79 -3.84
C THR A 38 -2.03 20.03 -3.42
N ALA A 39 -1.62 21.24 -3.83
CA ALA A 39 -2.38 22.46 -3.55
C ALA A 39 -3.66 22.56 -4.39
N ASP A 40 -3.73 21.88 -5.54
CA ASP A 40 -4.96 21.72 -6.33
C ASP A 40 -5.79 20.57 -5.75
N VAL A 41 -6.74 20.96 -4.91
CA VAL A 41 -7.66 20.03 -4.22
C VAL A 41 -8.49 19.23 -5.21
N ASP A 42 -9.07 19.88 -6.23
CA ASP A 42 -9.99 19.24 -7.16
C ASP A 42 -9.30 18.19 -8.03
N SER A 43 -8.10 18.50 -8.51
CA SER A 43 -7.30 17.57 -9.31
C SER A 43 -6.84 16.37 -8.46
N THR A 44 -6.36 16.62 -7.24
CA THR A 44 -5.87 15.58 -6.34
C THR A 44 -6.97 14.63 -5.89
N VAL A 45 -8.15 15.14 -5.53
CA VAL A 45 -9.30 14.31 -5.13
C VAL A 45 -9.79 13.43 -6.27
N ARG A 46 -9.73 13.87 -7.53
CA ARG A 46 -10.13 13.05 -8.67
C ARG A 46 -9.18 11.87 -8.93
N GLN A 47 -7.93 11.96 -8.49
CA GLN A 47 -6.92 10.92 -8.72
C GLN A 47 -6.92 9.82 -7.63
N VAL A 48 -7.23 10.18 -6.38
CA VAL A 48 -7.22 9.27 -5.22
C VAL A 48 -8.53 8.51 -5.11
#